data_AF-A0A7H9BNA3-F1
#
_entry.id   AF-A0A7H9BNA3-F1
#
_cell.length_a   1.000
_cell.length_b   1.000
_cell.length_c   1.000
_cell.angle_alpha   90.00
_cell.angle_beta   90.00
_cell.angle_gamma   90.00
#
_symmetry.space_group_name_H-M   'P 1'
#
loop_
_entity.id
_entity.type
_entity.pdbx_description
1 polymer ?
#
loop_
_entity_poly.entity_id
_entity_poly.type
_entity_poly.pdbx_seq_one_letter_code
_entity_poly.pdbx_strand_id
1 'polypeptide(L)'
;MYRLLLSLVAVLLSQSIWAKDYRFLQQINLPDNHSVLQVAEGENEPRSIGSYSIRLYGGHNPDFPLDDFITGLIVAREGVVERVFNIDGNGDGIGEVVVVIRSAGSGGYLTFDVFDWQNQQLKRIFSLSDLPPKADPVVEVKRVMRKP
;
A
#
# COMPACT_ATOMS: atom_id res chain seq x y z
N MET A 1 44.82 29.02 -11.91
CA MET A 1 43.66 29.31 -11.04
C MET A 1 42.31 28.99 -11.69
N TYR A 2 42.07 29.34 -12.97
CA TYR A 2 40.78 29.07 -13.64
C TYR A 2 40.38 27.59 -13.76
N ARG A 3 41.35 26.68 -13.94
CA ARG A 3 41.10 25.22 -14.02
C ARG A 3 40.60 24.60 -12.72
N LEU A 4 41.01 25.14 -11.56
CA LEU A 4 40.53 24.74 -10.24
C LEU A 4 39.10 25.24 -9.99
N LEU A 5 38.78 26.43 -10.50
CA LEU A 5 37.43 26.99 -10.39
C LEU A 5 36.42 26.19 -11.25
N LEU A 6 36.82 25.79 -12.46
CA LEU A 6 35.99 25.01 -13.37
C LEU A 6 35.70 23.58 -12.87
N SER A 7 36.66 22.95 -12.21
CA SER A 7 36.47 21.61 -11.62
C SER A 7 35.58 21.66 -10.38
N LEU A 8 35.64 22.73 -9.59
CA LEU A 8 34.73 22.93 -8.45
C LEU A 8 33.27 23.12 -8.90
N VAL A 9 33.03 23.84 -10.01
CA VAL A 9 31.69 24.02 -10.59
C VAL A 9 31.12 22.71 -11.14
N ALA A 10 31.96 21.86 -11.76
CA ALA A 10 31.53 20.56 -12.28
C ALA A 10 31.11 19.58 -11.17
N VAL A 11 31.78 19.60 -10.00
CA VAL A 11 31.42 18.77 -8.83
C VAL A 11 30.16 19.27 -8.14
N LEU A 12 29.91 20.59 -8.14
CA LEU A 12 28.67 21.15 -7.59
C LEU A 12 27.44 20.86 -8.46
N LEU A 13 27.63 20.64 -9.76
CA LEU A 13 26.57 20.24 -10.70
C LEU A 13 26.31 18.72 -10.72
N SER A 14 27.19 17.91 -10.14
CA SER A 14 27.02 16.45 -10.04
C SER A 14 26.21 16.02 -8.80
N GLN A 15 25.44 16.93 -8.19
CA GLN A 15 24.41 16.57 -7.22
C GLN A 15 23.36 15.75 -7.98
N SER A 16 23.60 14.44 -8.09
CA SER A 16 22.59 13.50 -8.55
C SER A 16 21.36 13.72 -7.67
N ILE A 17 20.25 14.11 -8.27
CA ILE A 17 18.96 14.17 -7.60
C ILE A 17 18.59 12.72 -7.29
N TRP A 18 19.16 12.17 -6.22
CA TRP A 18 18.58 11.02 -5.55
C TRP A 18 17.38 11.58 -4.79
N ALA A 19 16.30 11.84 -5.52
CA ALA A 19 15.00 11.86 -4.92
C ALA A 19 14.85 10.48 -4.27
N LYS A 20 15.03 10.41 -2.96
CA LYS A 20 14.65 9.25 -2.18
C LYS A 20 13.14 9.19 -2.31
N ASP A 21 12.65 8.53 -3.36
CA ASP A 21 11.25 8.25 -3.56
C ASP A 21 10.81 7.50 -2.32
N TYR A 22 10.10 8.18 -1.42
CA TYR A 22 9.42 7.53 -0.32
C TYR A 22 8.28 6.70 -0.94
N ARG A 23 8.63 5.51 -1.42
CA ARG A 23 7.67 4.52 -1.90
C ARG A 23 6.85 4.07 -0.73
N PHE A 24 5.56 3.86 -0.97
CA PHE A 24 4.68 3.41 0.08
C PHE A 24 5.16 2.03 0.55
N LEU A 25 5.46 1.92 1.84
CA LEU A 25 5.73 0.68 2.55
C LEU A 25 5.05 0.80 3.91
N GLN A 26 4.05 -0.03 4.16
CA GLN A 26 3.35 -0.06 5.44
C GLN A 26 3.22 -1.51 5.92
N GLN A 27 3.53 -1.71 7.20
CA GLN A 27 3.24 -2.93 7.93
C GLN A 27 2.07 -2.66 8.90
N ILE A 28 1.14 -3.61 9.00
CA ILE A 28 0.07 -3.59 9.99
C ILE A 28 0.02 -4.93 10.71
N ASN A 29 -0.28 -4.90 12.00
CA ASN A 29 -0.63 -6.10 12.76
C ASN A 29 -2.11 -6.37 12.56
N LEU A 30 -2.47 -7.64 12.41
CA LEU A 30 -3.85 -8.06 12.23
C LEU A 30 -4.53 -8.33 13.59
N PRO A 31 -5.87 -8.30 13.66
CA PRO A 31 -6.62 -8.46 14.91
C PRO A 31 -6.40 -9.78 15.67
N ASP A 32 -5.82 -10.79 15.02
CA ASP A 32 -5.48 -12.08 15.65
C ASP A 32 -4.22 -12.04 16.53
N ASN A 33 -3.58 -10.86 16.64
CA ASN A 33 -2.40 -10.56 17.45
C ASN A 33 -1.11 -11.34 17.12
N HIS A 34 -1.09 -12.05 15.99
CA HIS A 34 0.11 -12.74 15.53
C HIS A 34 0.38 -12.45 14.07
N SER A 35 -0.63 -12.47 13.21
CA SER A 35 -0.44 -12.24 11.79
C SER A 35 -0.05 -10.79 11.50
N VAL A 36 0.86 -10.64 10.55
CA VAL A 36 1.41 -9.35 10.11
C VAL A 36 1.21 -9.23 8.62
N LEU A 37 0.76 -8.06 8.17
CA LEU A 37 0.56 -7.78 6.76
C LEU A 37 1.43 -6.61 6.33
N GLN A 38 2.15 -6.78 5.22
CA GLN A 38 2.99 -5.74 4.63
C GLN A 38 2.51 -5.39 3.23
N VAL A 39 2.36 -4.09 2.97
CA VAL A 39 2.03 -3.56 1.65
C VAL A 39 3.14 -2.65 1.17
N ALA A 40 3.59 -2.87 -0.07
CA ALA A 40 4.65 -2.07 -0.68
C ALA A 40 4.35 -1.80 -2.16
N GLU A 41 4.51 -0.55 -2.60
CA GLU A 41 4.50 -0.22 -4.03
C GLU A 41 5.68 -0.85 -4.77
N GLY A 42 5.48 -1.15 -6.05
CA GLY A 42 6.51 -1.74 -6.91
C GLY A 42 7.74 -0.85 -7.04
N GLU A 43 8.91 -1.48 -7.08
CA GLU A 43 10.15 -0.76 -7.23
C GLU A 43 10.34 -0.22 -8.64
N ASN A 44 10.83 1.03 -8.72
CA ASN A 44 11.14 1.76 -9.95
C ASN A 44 9.94 1.95 -10.89
N GLU A 45 8.73 1.87 -10.35
CA GLU A 45 7.51 2.20 -11.06
C GLU A 45 7.18 3.69 -10.94
N PRO A 46 6.47 4.28 -11.92
CA PRO A 46 5.99 5.65 -11.80
C PRO A 46 4.98 5.79 -10.65
N ARG A 47 4.85 7.03 -10.14
CA ARG A 47 3.88 7.34 -9.08
C ARG A 47 2.42 7.26 -9.55
N SER A 48 2.17 7.46 -10.85
CA SER A 48 0.80 7.51 -11.39
C SER A 48 0.19 6.16 -11.74
N ILE A 49 0.99 5.10 -11.87
CA ILE A 49 0.52 3.76 -12.28
C ILE A 49 1.57 2.72 -11.91
N GLY A 50 1.16 1.47 -11.73
CA GLY A 50 2.08 0.36 -11.55
C GLY A 50 1.41 -0.78 -10.81
N SER A 51 2.10 -1.30 -9.81
CA SER A 51 1.63 -2.34 -8.93
C SER A 51 1.93 -2.04 -7.47
N TYR A 52 1.26 -2.77 -6.59
CA TYR A 52 1.67 -2.94 -5.22
C TYR A 52 1.65 -4.42 -4.87
N SER A 53 2.48 -4.77 -3.92
CA SER A 53 2.52 -6.08 -3.29
C SER A 53 1.82 -6.01 -1.95
N ILE A 54 1.10 -7.07 -1.60
CA ILE A 54 0.50 -7.29 -0.29
C ILE A 54 0.91 -8.69 0.15
N ARG A 55 1.52 -8.80 1.34
CA ARG A 55 2.13 -10.04 1.84
C ARG A 55 1.65 -10.30 3.27
N LEU A 56 1.26 -11.54 3.53
CA LEU A 56 0.82 -12.03 4.83
C LEU A 56 1.94 -12.88 5.46
N TYR A 57 2.19 -12.64 6.73
CA TYR A 57 3.17 -13.34 7.56
C TYR A 57 2.53 -13.82 8.85
N GLY A 58 3.01 -14.92 9.41
CA GLY A 58 2.46 -15.48 10.66
C GLY A 58 2.87 -14.71 11.93
N GLY A 59 3.94 -13.92 11.88
CA GLY A 59 4.39 -13.01 12.94
C GLY A 59 4.61 -13.64 14.33
N HIS A 60 4.81 -14.96 14.41
CA HIS A 60 5.03 -15.72 15.64
C HIS A 60 6.21 -15.21 16.49
N ASN A 61 7.21 -14.59 15.86
CA ASN A 61 8.35 -13.96 16.54
C ASN A 61 8.22 -12.43 16.48
N PRO A 62 7.92 -11.74 17.60
CA PRO A 62 7.77 -10.29 17.63
C PRO A 62 9.03 -9.52 17.22
N ASP A 63 10.22 -10.09 17.43
CA ASP A 63 11.49 -9.46 17.05
C ASP A 63 11.75 -9.57 15.54
N PHE A 64 11.16 -10.58 14.90
CA PHE A 64 11.29 -10.88 13.48
C PHE A 64 9.93 -11.23 12.85
N PRO A 65 8.98 -10.28 12.80
CA PRO A 65 7.58 -10.55 12.46
C PRO A 65 7.37 -10.98 10.99
N LEU A 66 8.39 -10.86 10.15
CA LEU A 66 8.35 -11.14 8.72
C LEU A 66 9.09 -12.43 8.33
N ASP A 67 9.61 -13.20 9.29
CA ASP A 67 10.37 -14.44 9.01
C ASP A 67 9.50 -15.60 8.53
N ASP A 68 8.20 -15.56 8.85
CA ASP A 68 7.23 -16.61 8.55
C ASP A 68 6.28 -16.15 7.42
N PHE A 69 6.77 -16.17 6.19
CA PHE A 69 5.96 -15.82 5.01
C PHE A 69 4.89 -16.88 4.75
N ILE A 70 3.63 -16.44 4.68
CA ILE A 70 2.48 -17.31 4.40
C ILE A 70 2.11 -17.24 2.92
N THR A 71 1.78 -16.04 2.44
CA THR A 71 1.31 -15.82 1.06
C THR A 71 1.42 -14.36 0.66
N GLY A 72 1.24 -14.06 -0.63
CA GLY A 72 1.21 -12.70 -1.12
C GLY A 72 0.63 -12.56 -2.53
N LEU A 73 0.20 -11.35 -2.85
CA LEU A 73 -0.32 -10.96 -4.15
C LEU A 73 0.43 -9.74 -4.68
N ILE A 74 0.48 -9.63 -6.00
CA ILE A 74 0.87 -8.41 -6.72
C ILE A 74 -0.37 -7.93 -7.48
N VAL A 75 -0.76 -6.68 -7.25
CA VAL A 75 -2.00 -6.10 -7.75
C VAL A 75 -1.69 -4.81 -8.49
N ALA A 76 -2.30 -4.61 -9.65
CA ALA A 76 -2.17 -3.36 -10.41
C ALA A 76 -2.79 -2.18 -9.62
N ARG A 77 -2.17 -0.99 -9.70
CA ARG A 77 -2.68 0.27 -9.15
C ARG A 77 -2.73 1.35 -10.21
N GLU A 78 -3.78 2.15 -10.17
CA GLU A 78 -3.89 3.40 -10.91
C GLU A 78 -3.78 4.57 -9.93
N GLY A 79 -2.54 5.03 -9.73
CA GLY A 79 -2.20 6.06 -8.77
C GLY A 79 -1.31 5.55 -7.65
N VAL A 80 -1.36 6.23 -6.50
CA VAL A 80 -0.47 6.03 -5.35
C VAL A 80 -1.22 5.34 -4.22
N VAL A 81 -0.60 4.36 -3.55
CA VAL A 81 -1.13 3.82 -2.30
C VAL A 81 -0.98 4.85 -1.19
N GLU A 82 -2.09 5.24 -0.56
CA GLU A 82 -2.11 6.27 0.48
C GLU A 82 -2.15 5.70 1.90
N ARG A 83 -2.81 4.55 2.05
CA ARG A 83 -3.06 3.96 3.36
C ARG A 83 -3.45 2.50 3.24
N VAL A 84 -3.05 1.73 4.25
CA VAL A 84 -3.55 0.39 4.49
C VAL A 84 -4.04 0.28 5.91
N PHE A 85 -5.17 -0.39 6.11
CA PHE A 85 -5.73 -0.62 7.43
C PHE A 85 -6.65 -1.85 7.43
N ASN A 86 -7.01 -2.32 8.62
CA ASN A 86 -7.95 -3.41 8.81
C ASN A 86 -9.28 -2.86 9.37
N ILE A 87 -10.41 -3.35 8.86
CA ILE A 87 -11.76 -3.06 9.38
C ILE A 87 -12.66 -4.29 9.28
N ASP A 88 -13.50 -4.50 10.30
CA ASP A 88 -14.65 -5.40 10.20
C ASP A 88 -15.77 -4.74 9.38
N GLY A 89 -15.79 -5.06 8.08
CA GLY A 89 -16.70 -4.50 7.11
C GLY A 89 -18.08 -5.16 7.13
N ASN A 90 -18.11 -6.48 7.25
CA ASN A 90 -19.33 -7.29 7.21
C ASN A 90 -20.01 -7.46 8.59
N GLY A 91 -19.29 -7.22 9.70
CA GLY A 91 -19.77 -7.38 11.07
C GLY A 91 -19.63 -8.79 11.66
N ASP A 92 -18.81 -9.67 11.07
CA ASP A 92 -18.59 -11.04 11.56
C ASP A 92 -17.52 -11.15 12.65
N GLY A 93 -16.89 -10.02 13.02
CA GLY A 93 -15.83 -9.94 14.02
C GLY A 93 -14.43 -10.23 13.47
N ILE A 94 -14.31 -10.57 12.18
CA ILE A 94 -13.05 -10.71 11.46
C ILE A 94 -12.90 -9.47 10.57
N GLY A 95 -11.81 -8.73 10.76
CA GLY A 95 -11.57 -7.57 9.92
C GLY A 95 -11.02 -7.93 8.55
N GLU A 96 -11.44 -7.25 7.50
CA GLU A 96 -10.82 -7.25 6.18
C GLU A 96 -9.74 -6.17 6.05
N VAL A 97 -8.78 -6.40 5.17
CA VAL A 97 -7.72 -5.43 4.87
C VAL A 97 -8.13 -4.56 3.71
N VAL A 98 -8.01 -3.25 3.87
CA VAL A 98 -8.33 -2.25 2.85
C VAL A 98 -7.07 -1.53 2.42
N VAL A 99 -6.79 -1.53 1.12
CA VAL A 99 -5.74 -0.73 0.50
C VAL A 99 -6.40 0.45 -0.22
N VAL A 100 -6.03 1.66 0.19
CA VAL A 100 -6.55 2.90 -0.39
C VAL A 100 -5.55 3.44 -1.40
N ILE A 101 -6.01 3.64 -2.63
CA ILE A 101 -5.22 4.15 -3.75
C ILE A 101 -5.84 5.46 -4.22
N ARG A 102 -5.02 6.50 -4.42
CA ARG A 102 -5.45 7.77 -5.02
C ARG A 102 -4.87 7.93 -6.41
N SER A 103 -5.75 8.19 -7.38
CA SER A 103 -5.37 8.57 -8.73
C SER A 103 -4.50 9.82 -8.74
N ALA A 104 -3.44 9.82 -9.55
CA ALA A 104 -2.57 10.98 -9.74
C ALA A 104 -3.18 12.09 -10.62
N GLY A 105 -4.35 11.84 -11.21
CA GLY A 105 -5.07 12.85 -11.99
C GLY A 105 -5.62 13.99 -11.12
N SER A 106 -5.96 15.13 -11.75
CA SER A 106 -6.52 16.30 -11.05
C SER A 106 -7.81 16.01 -10.28
N GLY A 107 -8.56 14.97 -10.70
CA GLY A 107 -9.74 14.49 -10.02
C GLY A 107 -9.45 13.87 -8.66
N GLY A 108 -8.27 13.29 -8.43
CA GLY A 108 -7.88 12.71 -7.14
C GLY A 108 -8.78 11.58 -6.64
N TYR A 109 -9.43 10.85 -7.56
CA TYR A 109 -10.36 9.77 -7.26
C TYR A 109 -9.70 8.66 -6.44
N LEU A 110 -10.51 7.97 -5.64
CA LEU A 110 -10.08 6.90 -4.77
C LEU A 110 -10.48 5.54 -5.33
N THR A 111 -9.59 4.57 -5.14
CA THR A 111 -9.87 3.13 -5.28
C THR A 111 -9.63 2.45 -3.94
N PHE A 112 -10.56 1.59 -3.52
CA PHE A 112 -10.42 0.75 -2.33
C PHE A 112 -10.40 -0.72 -2.76
N ASP A 113 -9.23 -1.35 -2.69
CA ASP A 113 -9.10 -2.80 -2.81
C ASP A 113 -9.32 -3.43 -1.43
N VAL A 114 -10.20 -4.44 -1.34
CA VAL A 114 -10.54 -5.12 -0.07
C VAL A 114 -10.15 -6.59 -0.13
N PHE A 115 -9.43 -7.05 0.90
CA PHE A 115 -8.86 -8.39 0.98
C PHE A 115 -9.34 -9.15 2.21
N ASP A 116 -9.73 -10.39 1.97
CA ASP A 116 -9.76 -11.45 2.98
C ASP A 116 -8.33 -11.96 3.20
N TRP A 117 -7.96 -12.24 4.44
CA TRP A 117 -6.65 -12.76 4.82
C TRP A 117 -6.74 -14.03 5.69
N GLN A 118 -7.93 -14.62 5.83
CA GLN A 118 -8.13 -15.79 6.69
C GLN A 118 -7.56 -17.09 6.12
N ASN A 119 -7.44 -18.09 7.00
CA ASN A 119 -7.10 -19.47 6.63
C ASN A 119 -5.78 -19.57 5.85
N GLN A 120 -4.80 -18.74 6.22
CA GLN A 120 -3.48 -18.66 5.54
C GLN A 120 -3.59 -18.29 4.05
N GLN A 121 -4.68 -17.66 3.65
CA GLN A 121 -4.89 -17.18 2.28
C GLN A 121 -4.98 -15.67 2.28
N LEU A 122 -4.68 -15.08 1.13
CA LEU A 122 -4.90 -13.67 0.88
C LEU A 122 -5.66 -13.57 -0.44
N LYS A 123 -6.86 -13.00 -0.40
CA LYS A 123 -7.76 -12.95 -1.56
C LYS A 123 -8.43 -11.60 -1.64
N ARG A 124 -8.31 -10.93 -2.79
CA ARG A 124 -9.12 -9.74 -3.06
C ARG A 124 -10.59 -10.15 -3.22
N ILE A 125 -11.45 -9.64 -2.35
CA ILE A 125 -12.90 -9.91 -2.40
C ILE A 125 -13.55 -9.01 -3.44
N PHE A 126 -13.23 -7.72 -3.43
CA PHE A 126 -13.69 -6.73 -4.41
C PHE A 126 -12.79 -5.49 -4.46
N SER A 127 -13.05 -4.64 -5.44
CA SER A 127 -12.45 -3.30 -5.59
C SER A 127 -13.56 -2.28 -5.83
N LEU A 128 -13.51 -1.14 -5.15
CA LEU A 128 -14.38 0.01 -5.39
C LEU A 128 -13.55 1.12 -6.03
N SER A 129 -13.79 1.39 -7.31
CA SER A 129 -13.06 2.41 -8.09
C SER A 129 -13.91 3.67 -8.31
N ASP A 130 -13.27 4.73 -8.83
CA ASP A 130 -13.90 6.00 -9.20
C ASP A 130 -14.61 6.73 -8.05
N LEU A 131 -14.18 6.50 -6.82
CA LEU A 131 -14.78 7.12 -5.65
C LEU A 131 -14.34 8.58 -5.52
N PRO A 132 -15.22 9.49 -5.05
CA PRO A 132 -14.85 10.88 -4.83
C PRO A 132 -13.63 11.03 -3.91
N PRO A 133 -12.83 12.10 -4.05
CA PRO A 133 -11.57 12.28 -3.29
C PRO A 133 -11.69 12.29 -1.77
N LYS A 134 -12.91 12.55 -1.28
CA LYS A 134 -13.29 12.67 0.13
C LYS A 134 -14.16 11.50 0.60
N ALA A 135 -14.34 10.44 -0.21
CA ALA A 135 -15.06 9.26 0.21
C ALA A 135 -14.39 8.63 1.43
N ASP A 136 -15.18 8.29 2.44
CA ASP A 136 -14.68 7.61 3.63
C ASP A 136 -14.59 6.09 3.35
N PRO A 137 -13.39 5.50 3.40
CA PRO A 137 -13.22 4.09 3.06
C PRO A 137 -13.94 3.15 4.03
N VAL A 138 -14.09 3.52 5.31
CA VAL A 138 -14.81 2.70 6.28
C VAL A 138 -16.30 2.67 5.95
N VAL A 139 -16.87 3.82 5.60
CA VAL A 139 -18.29 3.94 5.25
C VAL A 139 -18.60 3.19 3.95
N GLU A 140 -17.80 3.40 2.91
CA GLU A 140 -18.04 2.80 1.59
C GLU A 140 -17.86 1.28 1.59
N VAL A 141 -16.82 0.77 2.26
CA VAL A 141 -16.60 -0.67 2.37
C VAL A 141 -17.74 -1.33 3.15
N LYS A 142 -18.14 -0.77 4.30
CA LYS A 142 -19.29 -1.30 5.07
C LYS A 142 -20.59 -1.25 4.28
N ARG A 143 -20.82 -0.20 3.49
CA ARG A 143 -22.01 -0.07 2.63
C ARG A 143 -22.09 -1.19 1.61
N VAL A 144 -20.96 -1.65 1.07
CA VAL A 144 -20.93 -2.71 0.06
C VAL A 144 -20.99 -4.09 0.71
N MET A 145 -20.24 -4.31 1.79
CA MET A 145 -20.15 -5.62 2.45
C MET A 145 -21.41 -6.01 3.23
N ARG A 146 -22.17 -5.04 3.73
CA ARG A 146 -23.44 -5.28 4.46
C ARG A 146 -24.66 -5.40 3.57
N LYS A 147 -24.52 -5.26 2.24
CA LYS A 147 -25.64 -5.54 1.36
C LYS A 147 -25.94 -7.04 1.40
N PRO A 148 -27.22 -7.43 1.59
CA PRO A 148 -27.63 -8.82 1.64
C PRO A 148 -27.40 -9.55 0.31
#